data_AF-A0A0W0VUT3-F1
#
_entry.id   AF-A0A0W0VUT3-F1
#
_cell.length_a   1.000
_cell.length_b   1.000
_cell.length_c   1.000
_cell.angle_alpha   90.00
_cell.angle_beta   90.00
_cell.angle_gamma   90.00
#
_symmetry.space_group_name_H-M   'P 1'
#
loop_
_entity.id
_entity.type
_entity.pdbx_description
1 polymer ?
#
loop_
_entity_poly.entity_id
_entity_poly.type
_entity_poly.pdbx_seq_one_letter_code
_entity_poly.pdbx_strand_id
1 'polypeptide(L)'
;MQTVLPLDDKRGIKLTTALYYTPSGTSIQAKGITPDIVVEEIEVPKVDPKKDSFAGFSEADLNGHLMNSAEQAATKNSNKDDQDLLHEDYQLYAALTILKGLAVAANH
;
A
#
# COMPACT_ATOMS: atom_id res chain seq x y z
N MET A 1 -30.86 -4.28 -1.37
CA MET A 1 -31.36 -5.66 -1.57
C MET A 1 -32.38 -5.66 -2.69
N GLN A 2 -32.49 -6.75 -3.45
CA GLN A 2 -33.44 -6.85 -4.55
C GLN A 2 -34.22 -8.16 -4.46
N THR A 3 -35.53 -8.09 -4.70
CA THR A 3 -36.43 -9.25 -4.72
C THR A 3 -36.95 -9.46 -6.15
N VAL A 4 -37.08 -10.72 -6.56
CA VAL A 4 -37.71 -11.09 -7.85
C VAL A 4 -39.15 -11.49 -7.58
N LEU A 5 -40.10 -10.80 -8.21
CA LEU A 5 -41.51 -11.17 -8.23
C LEU A 5 -41.83 -11.86 -9.57
N PRO A 6 -42.12 -13.17 -9.59
CA PRO A 6 -42.56 -13.85 -10.80
C PRO A 6 -43.95 -13.37 -11.22
N LEU A 7 -44.15 -13.17 -12.53
CA LEU A 7 -45.44 -12.85 -13.14
C LEU A 7 -46.04 -14.08 -13.83
N ASP A 8 -45.19 -14.90 -14.45
CA ASP A 8 -45.49 -16.23 -14.99
C ASP A 8 -44.19 -17.07 -15.02
N ASP A 9 -44.25 -18.27 -15.60
CA ASP A 9 -43.12 -19.21 -15.68
C ASP A 9 -41.91 -18.68 -16.48
N LYS A 10 -42.09 -17.62 -17.28
CA LYS A 10 -41.05 -17.07 -18.18
C LYS A 10 -40.70 -15.60 -17.91
N ARG A 11 -41.45 -14.90 -17.06
CA ARG A 11 -41.36 -13.46 -16.85
C ARG A 11 -41.44 -13.12 -15.36
N GLY A 12 -40.67 -12.12 -14.95
CA GLY A 12 -40.69 -11.60 -13.58
C GLY A 12 -40.14 -10.18 -13.49
N ILE A 13 -40.42 -9.51 -12.38
CA ILE A 13 -39.98 -8.15 -12.08
C ILE A 13 -38.90 -8.20 -11.01
N LYS A 14 -37.79 -7.49 -11.23
CA LYS A 14 -36.72 -7.32 -10.25
C LYS A 14 -36.91 -5.99 -9.52
N LEU A 15 -37.31 -6.00 -8.25
CA LEU A 15 -37.63 -4.80 -7.47
C LEU A 15 -36.61 -4.55 -6.36
N THR A 16 -36.07 -3.32 -6.28
CA THR A 16 -35.21 -2.89 -5.18
C THR A 16 -36.06 -2.59 -3.96
N THR A 17 -35.87 -3.37 -2.90
CA THR A 17 -36.71 -3.37 -1.70
C THR A 17 -36.00 -2.87 -0.45
N ALA A 18 -34.68 -2.68 -0.51
CA ALA A 18 -33.93 -2.04 0.57
C ALA A 18 -32.71 -1.28 0.05
N LEU A 19 -32.39 -0.20 0.74
CA LEU A 19 -31.16 0.58 0.60
C LEU A 19 -30.10 0.08 1.60
N TYR A 20 -28.83 0.30 1.28
CA TYR A 20 -27.71 -0.02 2.16
C TYR A 20 -27.06 1.26 2.68
N TYR A 21 -26.80 1.30 3.98
CA TYR A 21 -26.24 2.46 4.67
C TYR A 21 -24.99 2.06 5.46
N THR A 22 -24.04 2.99 5.58
CA THR A 22 -22.95 2.91 6.54
C THR A 22 -23.47 3.07 7.96
N PRO A 23 -22.72 2.67 9.02
CA PRO A 23 -23.08 2.97 10.40
C PRO A 23 -23.30 4.46 10.68
N SER A 24 -22.63 5.33 9.91
CA SER A 24 -22.81 6.79 9.94
C SER A 24 -24.06 7.29 9.19
N GLY A 25 -24.91 6.39 8.67
CA GLY A 25 -26.17 6.74 8.00
C GLY A 25 -26.02 7.22 6.55
N THR A 26 -24.85 7.07 5.93
CA THR A 26 -24.64 7.44 4.52
C THR A 26 -25.09 6.31 3.59
N SER A 27 -25.96 6.59 2.62
CA SER A 27 -26.36 5.60 1.61
C SER A 27 -25.18 5.29 0.67
N ILE A 28 -24.91 4.01 0.47
CA ILE A 28 -23.84 3.54 -0.44
C ILE A 28 -24.35 3.48 -1.88
N GLN A 29 -25.67 3.34 -2.09
CA GLN A 29 -26.26 3.30 -3.43
C GLN A 29 -26.07 4.64 -4.15
N ALA A 30 -25.64 4.58 -5.40
CA ALA A 30 -25.29 5.71 -6.28
C ALA A 30 -24.08 6.58 -5.87
N LYS A 31 -23.59 6.49 -4.62
CA LYS A 31 -22.44 7.29 -4.14
C LYS A 31 -21.14 6.49 -4.01
N GLY A 32 -21.23 5.17 -3.77
CA GLY A 32 -20.06 4.35 -3.46
C GLY A 32 -19.49 4.66 -2.07
N ILE A 33 -18.27 4.18 -1.80
CA ILE A 33 -17.51 4.47 -0.58
C ILE A 33 -16.31 5.31 -0.99
N THR A 34 -16.14 6.48 -0.38
CA THR A 34 -14.93 7.30 -0.56
C THR A 34 -13.83 6.71 0.31
N PRO A 35 -12.66 6.36 -0.26
CA PRO A 35 -11.52 5.91 0.54
C PRO A 35 -10.94 7.06 1.34
N ASP A 36 -10.40 6.78 2.53
CA ASP A 36 -9.73 7.79 3.36
C ASP A 36 -8.38 8.21 2.76
N ILE A 37 -7.70 7.26 2.10
CA ILE A 37 -6.40 7.47 1.45
C ILE A 37 -6.50 6.92 0.03
N VAL A 38 -6.34 7.79 -0.95
CA VAL A 38 -6.26 7.40 -2.37
C VAL A 38 -4.80 7.10 -2.69
N VAL A 39 -4.54 5.89 -3.19
CA VAL A 39 -3.22 5.49 -3.69
C VAL A 39 -3.35 5.20 -5.18
N GLU A 40 -2.61 5.94 -6.00
CA GLU A 40 -2.58 5.70 -7.44
C GLU A 40 -1.74 4.46 -7.76
N GLU A 41 -2.11 3.76 -8.83
CA GLU A 41 -1.31 2.67 -9.37
C GLU A 41 -0.13 3.27 -10.13
N ILE A 42 1.05 3.20 -9.52
CA ILE A 42 2.30 3.66 -10.11
C ILE A 42 3.30 2.51 -10.18
N GLU A 43 3.97 2.39 -11.31
CA GLU A 43 5.13 1.52 -11.45
C GLU A 43 6.38 2.31 -11.07
N VAL A 44 7.07 1.89 -10.00
CA VAL A 44 8.36 2.48 -9.62
C VAL A 44 9.44 1.67 -10.32
N PRO A 45 10.15 2.23 -11.32
CA PRO A 45 11.19 1.48 -12.02
C PRO A 45 12.36 1.15 -11.07
N LYS A 46 12.84 -0.11 -11.10
CA LYS A 46 14.10 -0.48 -10.44
C LYS A 46 15.24 0.22 -11.18
N VAL A 47 15.85 1.23 -10.56
CA VAL A 47 17.06 1.85 -11.11
C VAL A 47 18.19 0.87 -10.87
N ASP A 48 18.74 0.29 -11.94
CA ASP A 48 19.92 -0.55 -11.84
C ASP A 48 21.08 0.26 -11.23
N PRO A 49 21.59 -0.09 -10.04
CA PRO A 49 22.70 0.64 -9.40
C PRO A 49 24.00 0.58 -10.23
N LYS A 50 24.03 -0.21 -11.32
CA LYS A 50 25.15 -0.29 -12.25
C LYS A 50 25.16 0.81 -13.31
N LYS A 51 24.08 1.60 -13.47
CA LYS A 51 24.02 2.67 -14.48
C LYS A 51 24.45 4.05 -13.96
N ASP A 52 24.44 4.27 -12.65
CA ASP A 52 25.00 5.47 -12.03
C ASP A 52 26.47 5.26 -11.71
N SER A 53 27.30 5.12 -12.74
CA SER A 53 28.77 5.10 -12.62
C SER A 53 29.37 6.48 -12.23
N PHE A 54 28.58 7.38 -11.63
CA PHE A 54 28.99 8.75 -11.29
C PHE A 54 28.84 9.13 -9.81
N ALA A 55 28.33 8.24 -8.94
CA ALA A 55 28.45 8.41 -7.49
C ALA A 55 29.83 7.91 -7.05
N GLY A 56 30.81 8.82 -7.10
CA GLY A 56 32.20 8.56 -6.78
C GLY A 56 32.42 7.99 -5.37
N PHE A 57 33.39 7.08 -5.31
CA PHE A 57 34.04 6.46 -4.15
C PHE A 57 33.75 7.12 -2.79
N SER A 58 33.23 6.33 -1.85
CA SER A 58 33.11 6.71 -0.44
C SER A 58 34.42 6.43 0.32
N GLU A 59 34.68 7.12 1.43
CA GLU A 59 35.85 6.86 2.29
C GLU A 59 35.90 5.40 2.75
N ALA A 60 34.73 4.77 2.96
CA ALA A 60 34.60 3.36 3.31
C ALA A 60 35.11 2.40 2.23
N ASP A 61 35.18 2.84 0.97
CA ASP A 61 35.64 2.01 -0.16
C ASP A 61 37.17 2.01 -0.32
N LEU A 62 37.90 2.87 0.42
CA LEU A 62 39.36 2.91 0.38
C LEU A 62 39.99 1.80 1.24
N ASN A 63 41.11 1.26 0.73
CA ASN A 63 42.00 0.38 1.48
C ASN A 63 42.60 1.15 2.67
N GLY A 64 42.14 0.84 3.88
CA GLY A 64 42.60 1.48 5.13
C GLY A 64 41.56 2.38 5.81
N HIS A 65 40.28 2.30 5.45
CA HIS A 65 39.23 3.09 6.10
C HIS A 65 39.07 2.76 7.60
N LEU A 66 38.63 3.76 8.37
CA LEU A 66 38.38 3.62 9.81
C LEU A 66 37.01 2.97 10.03
N MET A 67 36.98 1.81 10.69
CA MET A 67 35.72 1.15 11.07
C MET A 67 35.16 1.79 12.35
N ASN A 68 33.88 2.20 12.33
CA ASN A 68 33.19 2.65 13.55
C ASN A 68 32.65 1.44 14.33
N SER A 69 32.89 1.40 15.63
CA SER A 69 32.47 0.29 16.51
C SER A 69 30.95 0.17 16.73
N ALA A 70 30.13 0.97 16.04
CA ALA A 70 28.67 0.97 16.15
C ALA A 70 27.96 0.12 15.07
N GLU A 71 28.67 -0.34 14.03
CA GLU A 71 28.05 -0.97 12.86
C GLU A 71 27.74 -2.48 13.03
N GLN A 72 28.00 -3.05 14.20
CA GLN A 72 27.83 -4.49 14.44
C GLN A 72 26.47 -4.91 15.03
N ALA A 73 25.53 -4.00 15.27
CA ALA A 73 24.25 -4.38 15.86
C ALA A 73 23.07 -3.52 15.41
N ALA A 74 22.64 -3.65 14.16
CA ALA A 74 21.28 -3.28 13.76
C ALA A 74 20.81 -4.03 12.50
N THR A 75 20.06 -5.11 12.73
CA THR A 75 18.83 -5.47 12.01
C THR A 75 18.89 -5.51 10.47
N LYS A 76 19.60 -6.50 9.92
CA LYS A 76 19.30 -7.03 8.58
C LYS A 76 18.09 -7.95 8.68
N ASN A 77 16.94 -7.54 8.11
CA ASN A 77 16.00 -8.41 7.38
C ASN A 77 14.69 -7.70 6.97
N SER A 78 14.36 -6.52 7.51
CA SER A 78 13.11 -5.82 7.13
C SER A 78 13.23 -4.94 5.88
N ASN A 79 14.39 -4.30 5.68
CA ASN A 79 14.54 -3.31 4.60
C ASN A 79 14.62 -3.91 3.19
N LYS A 80 14.97 -5.19 3.03
CA LYS A 80 15.12 -5.76 1.69
C LYS A 80 13.77 -6.07 1.06
N ASP A 81 12.87 -6.65 1.85
CA ASP A 81 11.52 -7.01 1.43
C ASP A 81 10.67 -5.75 1.16
N ASP A 82 10.80 -4.70 1.99
CA ASP A 82 10.10 -3.42 1.79
C ASP A 82 10.49 -2.75 0.45
N GLN A 83 11.76 -2.87 0.04
CA GLN A 83 12.26 -2.27 -1.20
C GLN A 83 11.85 -3.08 -2.44
N ASP A 84 11.75 -4.40 -2.34
CA ASP A 84 11.18 -5.19 -3.43
C ASP A 84 9.68 -4.89 -3.59
N LEU A 85 8.93 -4.74 -2.49
CA LEU A 85 7.52 -4.33 -2.52
C LEU A 85 7.29 -2.96 -3.17
N LEU A 86 8.18 -1.99 -2.97
CA LEU A 86 8.08 -0.66 -3.61
C LEU A 86 7.94 -0.76 -5.14
N HIS A 87 8.59 -1.75 -5.75
CA HIS A 87 8.66 -1.92 -7.18
C HIS A 87 7.65 -2.95 -7.72
N GLU A 88 7.21 -3.89 -6.88
CA GLU A 88 6.28 -4.96 -7.27
C GLU A 88 4.82 -4.63 -6.95
N ASP A 89 4.57 -4.02 -5.79
CA ASP A 89 3.24 -3.65 -5.31
C ASP A 89 3.31 -2.36 -4.47
N TYR A 90 3.23 -1.24 -5.16
CA TYR A 90 3.27 0.08 -4.54
C TYR A 90 2.12 0.30 -3.55
N GLN A 91 0.93 -0.27 -3.82
CA GLN A 91 -0.24 -0.09 -2.95
C GLN A 91 -0.02 -0.78 -1.60
N LEU A 92 0.55 -1.99 -1.63
CA LEU A 92 0.93 -2.73 -0.42
C LEU A 92 2.05 -2.02 0.34
N TYR A 93 3.08 -1.53 -0.36
CA TYR A 93 4.15 -0.74 0.24
C TYR A 93 3.62 0.52 0.94
N ALA A 94 2.72 1.26 0.29
CA ALA A 94 2.10 2.46 0.86
C ALA A 94 1.29 2.13 2.12
N ALA A 95 0.48 1.07 2.09
CA ALA A 95 -0.30 0.61 3.24
C ALA A 95 0.60 0.24 4.43
N LEU A 96 1.69 -0.51 4.18
CA LEU A 96 2.64 -0.89 5.21
C LEU A 96 3.36 0.33 5.80
N THR A 97 3.75 1.29 4.97
CA THR A 97 4.42 2.52 5.39
C THR A 97 3.52 3.37 6.28
N ILE A 98 2.25 3.54 5.89
CA ILE A 98 1.25 4.24 6.70
C ILE A 98 1.04 3.52 8.03
N LEU A 99 0.91 2.19 8.02
CA LEU A 99 0.72 1.41 9.24
C LEU A 99 1.91 1.53 10.21
N LYS A 100 3.14 1.42 9.70
CA LYS A 100 4.37 1.63 10.49
C LYS A 100 4.40 3.05 11.06
N GLY A 101 4.06 4.07 10.25
CA GLY A 101 3.99 5.46 10.69
C GLY A 101 2.96 5.69 11.80
N LEU A 102 1.76 5.12 11.68
CA LEU A 102 0.72 5.19 12.71
C LEU A 102 1.15 4.48 14.00
N ALA A 103 1.81 3.32 13.91
CA ALA A 103 2.31 2.61 15.08
C ALA A 103 3.40 3.40 15.83
N VAL A 104 4.28 4.08 15.10
CA VAL A 104 5.29 4.97 15.70
C VAL A 104 4.63 6.18 16.36
N ALA A 105 3.64 6.80 15.69
CA ALA A 105 2.91 7.94 16.24
C ALA A 105 2.07 7.59 17.48
N ALA A 106 1.54 6.36 17.58
CA ALA A 106 0.73 5.91 18.70
C ALA A 106 1.56 5.52 19.95
N ASN A 107 2.86 5.26 19.78
CA ASN A 107 3.77 4.91 20.89
C ASN A 107 4.44 6.14 21.53
N HIS A 108 4.09 7.35 21.08
CA HIS A 108 4.45 8.63 21.68
C HIS A 108 3.22 9.34 22.23
#